data_AF-A0A2R6G6Q3-F1
#
_entry.id   AF-A0A2R6G6Q3-F1
#
_cell.length_a   1.000
_cell.length_b   1.000
_cell.length_c   1.000
_cell.angle_alpha   90.00
_cell.angle_beta   90.00
_cell.angle_gamma   90.00
#
_symmetry.space_group_name_H-M   'P 1'
#
loop_
_entity.id
_entity.type
_entity.pdbx_description
1 polymer ?
#
loop_
_entity_poly.entity_id
_entity_poly.type
_entity_poly.pdbx_seq_one_letter_code
_entity_poly.pdbx_strand_id
1 'polypeptide(L)'
;MDREEFHEQLETLADDQEAFVAAIQERVRTLSGRHLDIQEEIQSSEQTREDLADRLEAVEDEIVAQADASVEQDVESIEDVEALPPDAGVEFDEELIEEVEEIRSQAKSNYRQTTERGADLQAELNENTEELELYGDVLARLEAEEISPAEARDRLLEFLDDRE
;
A
#
# COMPACT_ATOMS: atom_id res chain seq x y z
N MET A 1 1.54 -22.82 -7.35
CA MET A 1 0.31 -23.50 -6.92
C MET A 1 -0.67 -22.43 -6.47
N ASP A 2 -1.78 -22.31 -7.18
CA ASP A 2 -2.89 -21.45 -6.76
C ASP A 2 -3.72 -22.15 -5.66
N ARG A 3 -4.71 -21.44 -5.10
CA ARG A 3 -5.49 -21.92 -3.94
C ARG A 3 -6.31 -23.17 -4.29
N GLU A 4 -6.90 -23.18 -5.49
CA GLU A 4 -7.73 -24.28 -6.00
C GLU A 4 -6.89 -25.56 -6.19
N GLU A 5 -5.71 -25.46 -6.80
CA GLU A 5 -4.79 -26.59 -6.92
C GLU A 5 -4.36 -27.15 -5.55
N PHE A 6 -4.17 -26.28 -4.56
CA PHE A 6 -3.83 -26.72 -3.20
C PHE A 6 -5.01 -27.42 -2.51
N HIS A 7 -6.23 -26.94 -2.71
CA HIS A 7 -7.46 -27.56 -2.20
C HIS A 7 -7.60 -29.01 -2.70
N GLU A 8 -7.47 -29.22 -4.01
CA GLU A 8 -7.50 -30.55 -4.62
C GLU A 8 -6.38 -31.47 -4.09
N GLN A 9 -5.19 -30.92 -3.84
CA GLN A 9 -4.09 -31.69 -3.26
C GLN A 9 -4.38 -32.14 -1.83
N LEU A 10 -4.96 -31.29 -0.99
CA LEU A 10 -5.32 -31.66 0.38
C LEU A 10 -6.37 -32.78 0.40
N GLU A 11 -7.37 -32.72 -0.49
CA GLU A 11 -8.37 -33.78 -0.64
C GLU A 11 -7.75 -35.14 -0.97
N THR A 12 -6.74 -35.15 -1.83
CA THR A 12 -6.12 -36.39 -2.34
C THR A 12 -5.04 -36.96 -1.43
N LEU A 13 -4.31 -36.12 -0.68
CA LEU A 13 -3.12 -36.53 0.06
C LEU A 13 -3.39 -36.92 1.53
N ALA A 14 -4.56 -36.65 2.09
CA ALA A 14 -4.80 -36.81 3.53
C ALA A 14 -4.54 -38.23 4.09
N ASP A 15 -4.58 -39.28 3.27
CA ASP A 15 -4.23 -40.64 3.72
C ASP A 15 -2.71 -40.89 3.82
N ASP A 16 -1.89 -40.08 3.16
CA ASP A 16 -0.43 -40.11 3.19
C ASP A 16 0.09 -38.92 4.00
N GLN A 17 0.29 -39.14 5.30
CA GLN A 17 0.71 -38.11 6.25
C GLN A 17 2.00 -37.39 5.84
N GLU A 18 2.99 -38.09 5.27
CA GLU A 18 4.26 -37.48 4.90
C GLU A 18 4.08 -36.52 3.71
N ALA A 19 3.37 -36.97 2.67
CA ALA A 19 3.07 -36.14 1.51
C ALA A 19 2.15 -34.96 1.86
N PHE A 20 1.16 -35.19 2.73
CA PHE A 20 0.22 -34.17 3.19
C PHE A 20 0.92 -33.06 3.98
N VAL A 21 1.77 -33.41 4.95
CA VAL A 21 2.57 -32.43 5.72
C VAL A 21 3.51 -31.66 4.79
N ALA A 22 4.15 -32.33 3.82
CA ALA A 22 5.03 -31.66 2.86
C ALA A 22 4.27 -30.63 2.00
N ALA A 23 3.04 -30.93 1.58
CA ALA A 23 2.20 -30.00 0.83
C ALA A 23 1.85 -28.75 1.65
N ILE A 24 1.43 -28.91 2.92
CA ILE A 24 1.12 -27.78 3.81
C ILE A 24 2.38 -26.94 4.06
N GLN A 25 3.53 -27.57 4.32
CA GLN A 25 4.79 -26.85 4.51
C GLN A 25 5.19 -26.03 3.26
N GLU A 26 4.95 -26.56 2.06
CA GLU A 26 5.24 -25.82 0.83
C GLU A 26 4.29 -24.62 0.64
N ARG A 27 3.01 -24.79 0.99
CA ARG A 27 2.04 -23.68 1.03
C ARG A 27 2.46 -22.59 2.01
N VAL A 28 2.90 -22.97 3.22
CA VAL A 28 3.44 -22.03 4.23
C VAL A 28 4.64 -21.26 3.68
N ARG A 29 5.60 -21.93 3.01
CA ARG A 29 6.75 -21.24 2.39
C ARG A 29 6.32 -20.23 1.35
N THR A 30 5.39 -20.62 0.47
CA THR A 30 4.87 -19.76 -0.59
C THR A 30 4.18 -18.52 -0.01
N LEU A 31 3.30 -18.71 0.97
CA LEU A 31 2.58 -17.61 1.62
C LEU A 31 3.50 -16.71 2.43
N SER A 32 4.52 -17.27 3.10
CA SER A 32 5.52 -16.49 3.82
C SER A 32 6.32 -15.59 2.87
N GLY A 33 6.66 -16.09 1.68
CA GLY A 33 7.29 -15.28 0.63
C GLY A 33 6.38 -14.12 0.19
N ARG A 34 5.13 -14.42 -0.17
CA ARG A 34 4.15 -13.39 -0.56
C ARG A 34 3.90 -12.37 0.54
N HIS A 35 3.85 -12.79 1.80
CA HIS A 35 3.70 -11.90 2.95
C HIS A 35 4.84 -10.88 3.04
N LEU A 36 6.09 -11.33 2.86
CA LEU A 36 7.26 -10.45 2.86
C LEU A 36 7.25 -9.50 1.65
N ASP A 37 6.97 -10.03 0.45
CA ASP A 37 6.91 -9.22 -0.77
C ASP A 37 5.86 -8.10 -0.66
N ILE A 38 4.66 -8.40 -0.13
CA ILE A 38 3.60 -7.41 0.10
C ILE A 38 4.03 -6.37 1.15
N GLN A 39 4.71 -6.78 2.22
CA GLN A 39 5.23 -5.84 3.21
C GLN A 39 6.25 -4.88 2.60
N GLU A 40 7.14 -5.36 1.75
CA GLU A 40 8.10 -4.53 1.02
C GLU A 40 7.39 -3.56 0.06
N GLU A 41 6.36 -4.02 -0.68
CA GLU A 41 5.54 -3.16 -1.54
C GLU A 41 4.83 -2.04 -0.75
N ILE A 42 4.25 -2.36 0.41
CA ILE A 42 3.58 -1.38 1.29
C ILE A 42 4.60 -0.32 1.76
N GLN A 43 5.77 -0.75 2.25
CA GLN A 43 6.81 0.18 2.71
C GLN A 43 7.31 1.09 1.58
N SER A 44 7.52 0.54 0.38
CA SER A 44 7.92 1.33 -0.79
C SER A 44 6.84 2.34 -1.19
N SER A 45 5.56 1.95 -1.09
CA SER A 45 4.44 2.85 -1.38
C SER A 45 4.32 3.98 -0.35
N GLU A 46 4.55 3.67 0.92
CA GLU A 46 4.63 4.65 2.02
C GLU A 46 5.72 5.68 1.77
N GLN A 47 6.94 5.24 1.46
CA GLN A 47 8.04 6.14 1.16
C GLN A 47 7.74 7.04 -0.04
N THR A 48 7.14 6.50 -1.10
CA THR A 48 6.74 7.29 -2.28
C THR A 48 5.71 8.37 -1.92
N ARG A 49 4.79 8.09 -0.98
CA ARG A 49 3.81 9.08 -0.51
C ARG A 49 4.46 10.20 0.29
N GLU A 50 5.45 9.87 1.12
CA GLU A 50 6.22 10.85 1.89
C GLU A 50 7.03 11.77 0.95
N ASP A 51 7.77 11.20 0.00
CA ASP A 51 8.53 11.98 -1.00
C ASP A 51 7.64 12.94 -1.82
N LEU A 52 6.41 12.52 -2.16
CA LEU A 52 5.45 13.37 -2.87
C LEU A 52 4.90 14.49 -1.99
N ALA A 53 4.74 14.25 -0.68
CA ALA A 53 4.29 15.26 0.26
C ALA A 53 5.37 16.34 0.46
N ASP A 54 6.63 15.94 0.64
CA ASP A 54 7.76 16.87 0.79
C ASP A 54 7.93 17.75 -0.46
N ARG A 55 7.77 17.16 -1.66
CA ARG A 55 7.81 17.93 -2.92
C ARG A 55 6.66 18.92 -3.04
N LEU A 56 5.47 18.58 -2.54
CA LEU A 56 4.33 19.49 -2.55
C LEU A 56 4.58 20.67 -1.60
N GLU A 57 5.08 20.41 -0.39
CA GLU A 57 5.43 21.45 0.59
C GLU A 57 6.49 22.41 0.05
N ALA A 58 7.55 21.90 -0.59
CA ALA A 58 8.58 22.73 -1.19
C ALA A 58 8.06 23.67 -2.29
N VAL A 59 7.12 23.19 -3.11
CA VAL A 59 6.47 24.01 -4.15
C VAL A 59 5.54 25.05 -3.53
N GLU A 60 4.80 24.68 -2.46
CA GLU A 60 3.94 25.63 -1.73
C GLU A 60 4.77 26.76 -1.08
N ASP A 61 5.93 26.44 -0.49
CA ASP A 61 6.85 27.43 0.09
C ASP A 61 7.43 28.39 -0.96
N GLU A 62 7.74 27.90 -2.17
CA GLU A 62 8.25 28.74 -3.26
C GLU A 62 7.21 29.76 -3.73
N ILE A 63 5.93 29.36 -3.81
CA ILE A 63 4.82 30.27 -4.11
C ILE A 63 4.68 31.36 -3.04
N VAL A 64 4.77 30.99 -1.76
CA VAL A 64 4.70 31.95 -0.65
C VAL A 64 5.86 32.95 -0.71
N ALA A 65 7.08 32.47 -0.98
CA ALA A 65 8.24 33.33 -1.12
C ALA A 65 8.12 34.33 -2.30
N GLN A 66 7.56 33.90 -3.43
CA GLN A 66 7.29 34.81 -4.56
C GLN A 66 6.20 35.84 -4.24
N ALA A 67 5.17 35.45 -3.49
CA ALA A 67 4.14 36.36 -3.04
C ALA A 67 4.73 37.43 -2.10
N ASP A 68 5.54 37.02 -1.13
CA ASP A 68 6.20 37.95 -0.20
C ASP A 68 7.19 38.90 -0.91
N ALA A 69 7.97 38.38 -1.87
CA ALA A 69 8.89 39.19 -2.67
C ALA A 69 8.16 40.23 -3.53
N SER A 70 7.02 39.87 -4.12
CA SER A 70 6.16 40.80 -4.86
C SER A 70 5.64 41.92 -3.95
N VAL A 71 5.20 41.57 -2.73
CA VAL A 71 4.73 42.55 -1.74
C VAL A 71 5.86 43.50 -1.30
N GLU A 72 7.08 43.01 -1.09
CA GLU A 72 8.20 43.84 -0.62
C GLU A 72 8.70 44.82 -1.71
N GLN A 73 8.69 44.41 -2.98
CA GLN A 73 9.00 45.27 -4.13
C GLN A 73 7.96 46.39 -4.32
N ASP A 74 6.68 46.09 -4.07
CA ASP A 74 5.60 47.08 -4.08
C ASP A 74 5.71 48.07 -2.91
N VAL A 75 6.30 47.66 -1.78
CA VAL A 75 6.47 48.52 -0.58
C VAL A 75 7.71 49.43 -0.68
N GLU A 76 8.82 48.97 -1.26
CA GLU A 76 10.02 49.82 -1.44
C GLU A 76 9.84 50.91 -2.52
N SER A 77 8.86 50.77 -3.42
CA SER A 77 8.55 51.75 -4.46
C SER A 77 7.54 52.84 -4.03
N ILE A 78 7.01 52.76 -2.80
CA ILE A 78 5.93 53.60 -2.25
C ILE A 78 6.40 54.94 -1.63
N GLU A 79 7.65 55.38 -1.82
CA GLU A 79 8.06 56.74 -1.41
C GLU A 79 7.38 57.88 -2.24
N ASP A 80 6.64 57.55 -3.32
CA ASP A 80 5.77 58.48 -4.07
C ASP A 80 4.35 57.91 -4.24
N VAL A 81 3.50 58.01 -3.21
CA VAL A 81 2.10 57.52 -3.26
C VAL A 81 1.19 58.49 -4.04
N GLU A 82 1.12 58.34 -5.36
CA GLU A 82 -0.16 58.48 -6.07
C GLU A 82 -0.88 57.12 -6.01
N ALA A 83 -2.17 57.15 -5.65
CA ALA A 83 -2.97 55.97 -5.35
C ALA A 83 -2.79 54.85 -6.38
N LEU A 84 -2.24 53.71 -5.94
CA LEU A 84 -2.22 52.48 -6.73
C LEU A 84 -3.67 52.13 -7.13
N PRO A 85 -3.93 51.81 -8.41
CA PRO A 85 -5.25 51.37 -8.83
C PRO A 85 -5.65 50.09 -8.06
N PRO A 86 -6.96 49.83 -7.85
CA PRO A 86 -7.44 48.67 -7.10
C PRO A 86 -7.08 47.30 -7.74
N ASP A 87 -6.50 47.32 -8.94
CA ASP A 87 -5.99 46.17 -9.70
C ASP A 87 -4.45 46.11 -9.73
N ALA A 88 -3.75 46.55 -8.67
CA ALA A 88 -2.37 46.11 -8.43
C ALA A 88 -2.40 44.62 -8.03
N GLY A 89 -2.77 43.78 -9.00
CA GLY A 89 -2.82 42.33 -8.86
C GLY A 89 -1.40 41.81 -8.84
N VAL A 90 -1.09 40.97 -7.85
CA VAL A 90 0.12 40.15 -7.87
C VAL A 90 0.08 39.32 -9.15
N GLU A 91 0.92 39.67 -10.14
CA GLU A 91 1.13 38.87 -11.33
C GLU A 91 2.05 37.71 -10.95
N PHE A 92 1.47 36.56 -10.63
CA PHE A 92 2.21 35.30 -10.58
C PHE A 92 2.56 34.87 -11.99
N ASP A 93 3.72 34.24 -12.16
CA ASP A 93 4.12 33.66 -13.43
C ASP A 93 3.13 32.55 -13.81
N GLU A 94 2.46 32.72 -14.97
CA GLU A 94 1.46 31.76 -15.48
C GLU A 94 2.07 30.35 -15.63
N GLU A 95 3.37 30.25 -15.94
CA GLU A 95 4.09 28.98 -16.05
C GLU A 95 4.15 28.25 -14.70
N LEU A 96 4.32 29.01 -13.61
CA LEU A 96 4.38 28.50 -12.24
C LEU A 96 3.00 28.07 -11.73
N ILE A 97 1.94 28.82 -12.08
CA ILE A 97 0.57 28.41 -11.78
C ILE A 97 0.23 27.09 -12.49
N GLU A 98 0.55 26.97 -13.79
CA GLU A 98 0.30 25.75 -14.56
C GLU A 98 1.10 24.56 -13.99
N GLU A 99 2.36 24.76 -13.61
CA GLU A 99 3.20 23.72 -13.00
C GLU A 99 2.63 23.22 -11.67
N VAL A 100 2.11 24.13 -10.82
CA VAL A 100 1.47 23.77 -9.55
C VAL A 100 0.20 22.98 -9.77
N GLU A 101 -0.64 23.38 -10.72
CA GLU A 101 -1.86 22.66 -11.05
C GLU A 101 -1.56 21.25 -11.60
N GLU A 102 -0.52 21.12 -12.43
CA GLU A 102 -0.04 19.84 -12.95
C GLU A 102 0.47 18.94 -11.82
N ILE A 103 1.38 19.43 -10.98
CA ILE A 103 1.93 18.68 -9.84
C ILE A 103 0.81 18.26 -8.88
N ARG A 104 -0.13 19.16 -8.58
CA ARG A 104 -1.27 18.87 -7.69
C ARG A 104 -2.21 17.82 -8.29
N SER A 105 -2.43 17.86 -9.60
CA SER A 105 -3.22 16.87 -10.31
C SER A 105 -2.55 15.50 -10.28
N GLN A 106 -1.25 15.44 -10.59
CA GLN A 106 -0.45 14.22 -10.53
C GLN A 106 -0.38 13.65 -9.11
N ALA A 107 -0.13 14.49 -8.10
CA ALA A 107 -0.07 14.10 -6.70
C ALA A 107 -1.41 13.53 -6.22
N LYS A 108 -2.55 14.17 -6.57
CA LYS A 108 -3.89 13.63 -6.24
C LYS A 108 -4.14 12.28 -6.91
N SER A 109 -3.77 12.13 -8.18
CA SER A 109 -3.93 10.87 -8.91
C SER A 109 -3.08 9.76 -8.29
N ASN A 110 -1.81 10.03 -8.04
CA ASN A 110 -0.86 9.08 -7.45
C ASN A 110 -1.25 8.72 -6.01
N TYR A 111 -1.66 9.68 -5.20
CA TYR A 111 -2.14 9.44 -3.84
C TYR A 111 -3.37 8.52 -3.85
N ARG A 112 -4.32 8.76 -4.76
CA ARG A 112 -5.49 7.89 -4.90
C ARG A 112 -5.10 6.48 -5.29
N GLN A 113 -4.27 6.32 -6.31
CA GLN A 113 -3.83 5.02 -6.81
C GLN A 113 -3.03 4.24 -5.76
N THR A 114 -2.10 4.90 -5.06
CA THR A 114 -1.29 4.28 -4.00
C THR A 114 -2.12 3.95 -2.76
N THR A 115 -3.12 4.76 -2.43
CA THR A 115 -4.04 4.47 -1.31
C THR A 115 -4.96 3.30 -1.62
N GLU A 116 -5.56 3.26 -2.81
CA GLU A 116 -6.40 2.14 -3.26
C GLU A 116 -5.56 0.85 -3.32
N ARG A 117 -4.39 0.89 -3.99
CA ARG A 117 -3.47 -0.25 -4.06
C ARG A 117 -2.96 -0.68 -2.68
N GLY A 118 -2.64 0.26 -1.80
CA GLY A 118 -2.20 -0.03 -0.44
C GLY A 118 -3.27 -0.68 0.42
N ALA A 119 -4.54 -0.28 0.26
CA ALA A 119 -5.67 -0.93 0.92
C ALA A 119 -5.86 -2.37 0.44
N ASP A 120 -5.75 -2.60 -0.88
CA ASP A 120 -5.82 -3.95 -1.46
C ASP A 120 -4.67 -4.84 -0.96
N LEU A 121 -3.44 -4.31 -0.96
CA LEU A 121 -2.26 -5.02 -0.44
C LEU A 121 -2.39 -5.33 1.06
N GLN A 122 -2.92 -4.40 1.85
CA GLN A 122 -3.15 -4.62 3.28
C GLN A 122 -4.21 -5.71 3.52
N ALA A 123 -5.26 -5.76 2.70
CA ALA A 123 -6.26 -6.83 2.76
C ALA A 123 -5.61 -8.19 2.43
N GLU A 124 -4.83 -8.26 1.35
CA GLU A 124 -4.10 -9.47 0.98
C GLU A 124 -3.10 -9.91 2.06
N LEU A 125 -2.42 -8.96 2.70
CA LEU A 125 -1.51 -9.24 3.81
C LEU A 125 -2.24 -9.86 5.01
N ASN A 126 -3.40 -9.33 5.36
CA ASN A 126 -4.21 -9.85 6.45
C ASN A 126 -4.70 -11.26 6.13
N GLU A 127 -5.19 -11.50 4.90
CA GLU A 127 -5.62 -12.82 4.45
C GLU A 127 -4.48 -13.86 4.51
N ASN A 128 -3.30 -13.50 4.01
CA ASN A 128 -2.11 -14.36 4.07
C ASN A 128 -1.68 -14.64 5.52
N THR A 129 -1.82 -13.66 6.42
CA THR A 129 -1.49 -13.83 7.84
C THR A 129 -2.41 -14.84 8.50
N GLU A 130 -3.72 -14.71 8.29
CA GLU A 130 -4.71 -15.66 8.82
C GLU A 130 -4.50 -17.08 8.26
N GLU A 131 -4.19 -17.20 6.96
CA GLU A 131 -3.82 -18.50 6.36
C GLU A 131 -2.58 -19.10 7.01
N LEU A 132 -1.52 -18.31 7.19
CA LEU A 132 -0.27 -18.76 7.83
C LEU A 132 -0.49 -19.21 9.28
N GLU A 133 -1.30 -18.48 10.04
CA GLU A 133 -1.66 -18.84 11.41
C GLU A 133 -2.38 -20.19 11.46
N LEU A 134 -3.37 -20.40 10.58
CA LEU A 134 -4.09 -21.66 10.50
C LEU A 134 -3.18 -22.82 10.09
N TYR A 135 -2.40 -22.68 9.01
CA TYR A 135 -1.50 -23.74 8.57
C TYR A 135 -0.44 -24.04 9.63
N GLY A 136 0.05 -23.03 10.33
CA GLY A 136 0.97 -23.18 11.46
C GLY A 136 0.37 -23.99 12.60
N ASP A 137 -0.85 -23.69 13.04
CA ASP A 137 -1.56 -24.46 14.08
C ASP A 137 -1.77 -25.91 13.64
N VAL A 138 -2.26 -26.12 12.41
CA VAL A 138 -2.52 -27.47 11.89
C VAL A 138 -1.24 -28.28 11.82
N LEU A 139 -0.15 -27.71 11.32
CA LEU A 139 1.16 -28.38 11.29
C LEU A 139 1.64 -28.75 12.70
N ALA A 140 1.59 -27.80 13.64
CA ALA A 140 2.04 -28.05 15.01
C ALA A 140 1.25 -29.19 15.68
N ARG A 141 -0.06 -29.24 15.44
CA ARG A 141 -0.94 -30.28 16.01
C ARG A 141 -0.77 -31.63 15.32
N LEU A 142 -0.50 -31.66 14.01
CA LEU A 142 -0.13 -32.88 13.29
C LEU A 142 1.20 -33.45 13.79
N GLU A 143 2.21 -32.60 13.97
CA GLU A 143 3.53 -33.00 14.48
C GLU A 143 3.47 -33.50 15.93
N ALA A 144 2.56 -32.92 16.73
CA ALA A 144 2.28 -33.37 18.08
C ALA A 144 1.35 -34.60 18.16
N GLU A 145 0.92 -35.15 17.00
CA GLU A 145 -0.03 -36.26 16.89
C GLU A 145 -1.37 -35.99 17.63
N GLU A 146 -1.75 -34.73 17.79
CA GLU A 146 -2.98 -34.31 18.48
C GLU A 146 -4.23 -34.41 17.61
N ILE A 147 -4.03 -34.36 16.28
CA ILE A 147 -5.08 -34.52 15.27
C ILE A 147 -4.59 -35.49 14.20
N SER A 148 -5.54 -36.20 13.59
CA SER A 148 -5.24 -37.03 12.42
C SER A 148 -5.07 -36.19 11.14
N PRO A 149 -4.37 -36.72 10.12
CA PRO A 149 -4.31 -36.10 8.79
C PRO A 149 -5.70 -35.79 8.18
N ALA A 150 -6.69 -36.66 8.40
CA ALA A 150 -8.05 -36.43 7.93
C ALA A 150 -8.73 -35.23 8.63
N GLU A 151 -8.61 -35.14 9.96
CA GLU A 151 -9.15 -33.99 10.72
C GLU A 151 -8.43 -32.68 10.37
N ALA A 152 -7.12 -32.74 10.12
CA ALA A 152 -6.35 -31.61 9.64
C ALA A 152 -6.83 -31.14 8.25
N ARG A 153 -7.01 -32.08 7.31
CA ARG A 153 -7.58 -31.79 5.99
C ARG A 153 -8.93 -31.10 6.14
N ASP A 154 -9.86 -31.69 6.89
CA ASP A 154 -11.23 -31.18 6.99
C ASP A 154 -11.27 -29.74 7.49
N ARG A 155 -10.42 -29.38 8.47
CA ARG A 155 -10.28 -27.99 8.93
C ARG A 155 -9.70 -27.04 7.89
N LEU A 156 -8.71 -27.50 7.13
CA LEU A 156 -8.11 -26.69 6.08
C LEU A 156 -9.09 -26.46 4.93
N LEU A 157 -9.84 -27.49 4.53
CA LEU A 157 -10.87 -27.36 3.49
C LEU A 157 -12.02 -26.46 3.97
N GLU A 158 -12.51 -26.63 5.20
CA GLU A 158 -13.55 -25.76 5.78
C GLU A 158 -13.15 -24.27 5.72
N PHE A 159 -11.90 -23.97 6.09
CA PHE A 159 -11.39 -22.59 5.99
C PHE A 159 -11.27 -22.10 4.54
N LEU A 160 -10.89 -22.96 3.60
CA LEU A 160 -10.75 -22.58 2.19
C LEU A 160 -12.12 -22.36 1.54
N ASP A 161 -13.10 -23.21 1.82
CA ASP A 161 -14.49 -23.11 1.35
C ASP A 161 -15.17 -21.82 1.83
N ASP A 162 -14.93 -21.40 3.08
CA ASP A 162 -15.48 -20.16 3.64
C ASP A 162 -14.97 -18.88 2.91
N ARG A 163 -13.98 -19.02 2.01
CA ARG A 163 -13.31 -17.92 1.31
C ARG A 163 -13.49 -17.92 -0.22
N GLU A 164 -14.29 -18.83 -0.78
CA GLU A 164 -14.71 -18.83 -2.20
C GLU A 164 -15.98 -18.01 -2.45
#